data_AF-A0A3C0HP69-F1
#
_entry.id   AF-A0A3C0HP69-F1
#
_cell.length_a   1.000
_cell.length_b   1.000
_cell.length_c   1.000
_cell.angle_alpha   90.00
_cell.angle_beta   90.00
_cell.angle_gamma   90.00
#
_symmetry.space_group_name_H-M   'P 1'
#
loop_
_entity.id
_entity.type
_entity.pdbx_description
1 polymer ?
#
loop_
_entity_poly.entity_id
_entity_poly.type
_entity_poly.pdbx_seq_one_letter_code
_entity_poly.pdbx_strand_id
1 'polypeptide(L)'
;PEHQADMAEHDIDPIDLVVGNLYPFGSSVADFQHGAGRPEELIDIGGPAMVRAAAKNHAQVGVVVDPSRYDDVLAELRALGSLSDATRRALARNAFAHTAAYDAAIVTWFDETADEPETLPPTIHLALERADVLRYGENPHQQGARYRRADQPGIWDAVEQHSGVALSYLNFFDADAAWRLAHDLGEQPAVAIMKHANPCGAAVAADLASAYRRAFECDPRSAFGGIVATNRVVDLATVEAMVDAAQADVVLAPGYEDGVIEQLISKRKNTRILTVAVPDAAPALAIRQMADGFLVQQNHRFDAQPDDWTVVTDRQPSVQELADAAFAWRVCGHVNSNAIVLAKDGVAWGIGAGQQNRVESGEIAASKAAGRAEGGACASDAFYPFPDGIHAAADAGAAIIVQPGGSVGDEQTIAAANERGVAMVFTGERQFLH
;
A
#
# COMPACT_ATOMS: atom_id res chain seq x y z
N PRO A 1 32.71 -38.23 19.16
CA PRO A 1 33.97 -38.95 19.44
C PRO A 1 34.91 -38.97 18.23
N GLU A 2 34.44 -39.40 17.06
CA GLU A 2 35.24 -39.43 15.82
C GLU A 2 35.70 -38.03 15.39
N HIS A 3 34.78 -37.06 15.23
CA HIS A 3 35.16 -35.67 14.91
C HIS A 3 36.15 -35.03 15.92
N GLN A 4 36.10 -35.43 17.20
CA GLN A 4 37.05 -34.92 18.21
C GLN A 4 38.45 -35.56 18.05
N ALA A 5 38.50 -36.83 17.64
CA ALA A 5 39.75 -37.50 17.32
C ALA A 5 40.39 -36.88 16.07
N ASP A 6 39.59 -36.60 15.03
CA ASP A 6 40.06 -35.94 13.80
C ASP A 6 40.63 -34.54 14.09
N MET A 7 39.94 -33.75 14.93
CA MET A 7 40.44 -32.44 15.36
C MET A 7 41.78 -32.55 16.09
N ALA A 8 41.94 -33.54 16.98
CA ALA A 8 43.18 -33.76 17.71
C ALA A 8 44.31 -34.27 16.80
N GLU A 9 44.02 -35.12 15.81
CA GLU A 9 44.99 -35.58 14.82
C GLU A 9 45.53 -34.44 13.97
N HIS A 10 44.68 -33.46 13.65
CA HIS A 10 45.02 -32.33 12.80
C HIS A 10 45.41 -31.05 13.56
N ASP A 11 45.54 -31.11 14.89
CA ASP A 11 45.89 -29.95 15.75
C ASP A 11 44.93 -28.76 15.56
N ILE A 12 43.62 -29.05 15.52
CA ILE A 12 42.55 -28.07 15.33
C ILE A 12 41.82 -27.84 16.66
N ASP A 13 41.90 -26.62 17.17
CA ASP A 13 41.15 -26.20 18.35
C ASP A 13 39.66 -25.98 18.07
N PRO A 14 38.76 -26.28 19.03
CA PRO A 14 37.34 -25.97 18.90
C PRO A 14 37.06 -24.47 18.96
N ILE A 15 36.00 -24.05 18.26
CA ILE A 15 35.46 -22.70 18.31
C ILE A 15 34.05 -22.78 18.89
N ASP A 16 33.84 -22.18 20.06
CA ASP A 16 32.54 -22.21 20.76
C ASP A 16 31.60 -21.07 20.32
N LEU A 17 32.15 -20.01 19.73
CA LEU A 17 31.40 -18.84 19.30
C LEU A 17 32.00 -18.23 18.03
N VAL A 18 31.18 -18.06 17.00
CA VAL A 18 31.49 -17.31 15.80
C VAL A 18 30.69 -16.01 15.80
N VAL A 19 31.37 -14.87 15.67
CA VAL A 19 30.74 -13.56 15.50
C VAL A 19 31.17 -13.02 14.15
N GLY A 20 30.24 -12.90 13.22
CA GLY A 20 30.53 -12.48 11.85
C GLY A 20 29.28 -11.94 11.18
N ASN A 21 29.35 -10.68 10.73
CA ASN A 21 28.39 -10.08 9.83
C ASN A 21 28.94 -10.10 8.40
N LEU A 22 28.04 -9.96 7.43
CA LEU A 22 28.42 -9.91 6.02
C LEU A 22 28.63 -8.46 5.59
N TYR A 23 29.40 -8.25 4.52
CA TYR A 23 29.42 -6.94 3.90
C TYR A 23 28.00 -6.51 3.52
N PRO A 24 27.67 -5.22 3.64
CA PRO A 24 26.36 -4.73 3.24
C PRO A 24 26.27 -4.77 1.71
N PHE A 25 25.86 -5.92 1.19
CA PHE A 25 25.43 -6.05 -0.20
C PHE A 25 23.98 -5.53 -0.25
N GLY A 26 23.85 -4.20 -0.25
CA GLY A 26 22.56 -3.53 -0.37
C GLY A 26 21.90 -3.89 -1.69
N SER A 27 20.57 -3.92 -1.71
CA SER A 27 19.81 -4.17 -2.95
C SER A 27 19.85 -3.00 -3.93
N SER A 28 20.37 -1.82 -3.53
CA SER A 28 20.39 -0.63 -4.39
C SER A 28 21.76 -0.36 -5.00
N VAL A 29 21.82 -0.30 -6.34
CA VAL A 29 23.00 0.11 -7.13
C VAL A 29 23.58 1.46 -6.65
N ALA A 30 22.75 2.34 -6.06
CA ALA A 30 23.19 3.63 -5.55
C ALA A 30 24.08 3.52 -4.29
N ASP A 31 23.93 2.47 -3.48
CA ASP A 31 24.69 2.28 -2.24
C ASP A 31 26.14 1.84 -2.50
N PHE A 32 26.40 1.32 -3.71
CA PHE A 32 27.71 0.86 -4.15
C PHE A 32 28.71 2.00 -4.44
N GLN A 33 28.29 3.26 -4.32
CA GLN A 33 29.17 4.42 -4.56
C GLN A 33 30.13 4.74 -3.39
N HIS A 34 30.04 4.06 -2.24
CA HIS A 34 30.84 4.36 -1.04
C HIS A 34 32.03 3.44 -0.76
N GLY A 35 32.76 3.01 -1.80
CA GLY A 35 34.08 2.41 -1.59
C GLY A 35 34.70 1.70 -2.78
N ALA A 36 35.19 2.46 -3.77
CA ALA A 36 36.26 2.14 -4.74
C ALA A 36 36.31 0.77 -5.48
N GLY A 37 35.41 -0.17 -5.23
CA GLY A 37 35.32 -1.49 -5.83
C GLY A 37 34.03 -1.66 -6.64
N ARG A 38 34.03 -2.63 -7.53
CA ARG A 38 32.81 -3.00 -8.28
C ARG A 38 31.86 -3.78 -7.36
N PRO A 39 30.53 -3.76 -7.57
CA PRO A 39 29.57 -4.52 -6.75
C PRO A 39 29.97 -5.99 -6.54
N GLU A 40 30.55 -6.62 -7.56
CA GLU A 40 31.04 -8.01 -7.50
C GLU A 40 32.13 -8.22 -6.44
N GLU A 41 32.92 -7.19 -6.13
CA GLU A 41 33.98 -7.25 -5.12
C GLU A 41 33.42 -7.23 -3.69
N LEU A 42 32.15 -6.84 -3.52
CA LEU A 42 31.44 -6.86 -2.23
C LEU A 42 30.70 -8.17 -1.97
N ILE A 43 30.69 -9.11 -2.93
CA ILE A 43 30.14 -10.45 -2.73
C ILE A 43 31.10 -11.26 -1.84
N ASP A 44 30.82 -11.25 -0.54
CA ASP A 44 31.51 -12.07 0.45
C ASP A 44 31.28 -13.57 0.22
N ILE A 45 32.38 -14.33 0.15
CA ILE A 45 32.38 -15.79 0.02
C ILE A 45 32.70 -16.46 1.37
N GLY A 46 33.65 -15.89 2.12
CA GLY A 46 34.17 -16.47 3.36
C GLY A 46 33.18 -16.29 4.52
N GLY A 47 32.60 -15.10 4.65
CA GLY A 47 31.61 -14.79 5.68
C GLY A 47 30.42 -15.74 5.64
N PRO A 48 29.69 -15.87 4.51
CA PRO A 48 28.55 -16.78 4.43
C PRO A 48 28.95 -18.24 4.66
N ALA A 49 30.13 -18.67 4.18
CA ALA A 49 30.63 -20.02 4.42
C ALA A 49 30.83 -20.31 5.92
N MET A 50 31.51 -19.41 6.65
CA MET A 50 31.74 -19.55 8.09
C MET A 50 30.44 -19.46 8.91
N VAL A 51 29.58 -18.48 8.59
CA VAL A 51 28.27 -18.29 9.26
C VAL A 51 27.41 -19.54 9.10
N ARG A 52 27.30 -20.09 7.89
CA ARG A 52 26.51 -21.32 7.61
C ARG A 52 27.12 -22.54 8.28
N ALA A 53 28.46 -22.67 8.32
CA ALA A 53 29.14 -23.76 9.01
C ALA A 53 28.86 -23.75 10.52
N ALA A 54 28.98 -22.59 11.16
CA ALA A 54 28.67 -22.41 12.57
C ALA A 54 27.19 -22.66 12.88
N ALA A 55 26.28 -22.11 12.07
CA ALA A 55 24.84 -22.30 12.21
C ALA A 55 24.42 -23.78 12.05
N LYS A 56 25.01 -24.50 11.09
CA LYS A 56 24.82 -25.96 10.95
C LYS A 56 25.25 -26.68 12.24
N ASN A 57 26.37 -26.28 12.83
CA ASN A 57 26.95 -26.90 14.02
C ASN A 57 26.44 -26.30 15.35
N HIS A 58 25.24 -25.71 15.38
CA HIS A 58 24.70 -25.01 16.54
C HIS A 58 24.56 -25.84 17.82
N ALA A 59 24.58 -27.17 17.72
CA ALA A 59 24.64 -28.04 18.89
C ALA A 59 25.89 -27.78 19.75
N GLN A 60 26.98 -27.27 19.15
CA GLN A 60 28.24 -27.00 19.83
C GLN A 60 28.66 -25.52 19.73
N VAL A 61 28.29 -24.81 18.66
CA VAL A 61 28.82 -23.48 18.33
C VAL A 61 27.72 -22.41 18.36
N GLY A 62 27.92 -21.30 19.08
CA GLY A 62 27.10 -20.11 18.94
C GLY A 62 27.46 -19.32 17.69
N VAL A 63 26.49 -18.71 17.00
CA VAL A 63 26.74 -17.86 15.83
C VAL A 63 25.99 -16.53 15.93
N VAL A 64 26.69 -15.41 15.90
CA VAL A 64 26.08 -14.08 16.03
C VAL A 64 26.36 -13.27 14.78
N VAL A 65 25.30 -12.94 14.04
CA VAL A 65 25.35 -12.16 12.78
C VAL A 65 24.81 -10.73 12.93
N ASP A 66 24.17 -10.43 14.06
CA ASP A 66 23.50 -9.16 14.33
C ASP A 66 24.04 -8.55 15.64
N PRO A 67 24.66 -7.35 15.60
CA PRO A 67 25.14 -6.63 16.78
C PRO A 67 24.08 -6.36 17.85
N SER A 68 22.79 -6.26 17.49
CA SER A 68 21.70 -6.04 18.46
C SER A 68 21.59 -7.15 19.51
N ARG A 69 22.16 -8.33 19.21
CA ARG A 69 22.14 -9.51 20.07
C ARG A 69 23.33 -9.62 21.02
N TYR A 70 24.29 -8.70 20.95
CA TYR A 70 25.50 -8.77 21.77
C TYR A 70 25.20 -8.74 23.26
N ASP A 71 24.30 -7.86 23.71
CA ASP A 71 24.00 -7.73 25.14
C ASP A 71 23.35 -8.99 25.71
N ASP A 72 22.40 -9.59 24.98
CA ASP A 72 21.75 -10.86 25.38
C ASP A 72 22.78 -11.99 25.51
N VAL A 73 23.64 -12.14 24.50
CA VAL A 73 24.66 -13.19 24.42
C VAL A 73 25.68 -13.01 25.54
N LEU A 74 26.15 -11.77 25.77
CA LEU A 74 27.10 -11.45 26.83
C LEU A 74 26.48 -11.68 28.22
N ALA A 75 25.22 -11.35 28.42
CA ALA A 75 24.52 -11.59 29.68
C ALA A 75 24.45 -13.09 30.00
N GLU A 76 24.08 -13.92 29.04
CA GLU A 76 24.01 -15.37 29.22
C GLU A 76 25.38 -15.99 29.47
N LEU A 77 26.40 -15.61 28.68
CA LEU A 77 27.78 -16.08 28.86
C LEU A 77 28.33 -15.71 30.25
N ARG A 78 28.07 -14.49 30.73
CA ARG A 78 28.51 -14.07 32.08
C ARG A 78 27.80 -14.83 33.19
N ALA A 79 26.52 -15.17 32.99
CA ALA A 79 25.71 -15.84 34.00
C ALA A 79 25.98 -17.35 34.08
N LEU A 80 26.16 -18.01 32.94
CA LEU A 80 26.21 -19.47 32.84
C LEU A 80 27.58 -20.01 32.43
N GLY A 81 28.48 -19.17 31.92
CA GLY A 81 29.78 -19.57 31.35
C GLY A 81 29.67 -20.16 29.95
N SER A 82 28.47 -20.38 29.43
CA SER A 82 28.20 -20.91 28.10
C SER A 82 26.82 -20.46 27.61
N LEU A 83 26.57 -20.57 26.30
CA LEU A 83 25.22 -20.40 25.76
C LEU A 83 24.41 -21.66 25.98
N SER A 84 23.11 -21.54 26.22
CA SER A 84 22.20 -22.68 26.23
C SER A 84 21.94 -23.22 24.82
N ASP A 85 21.51 -24.48 24.73
CA ASP A 85 21.10 -25.10 23.46
C ASP A 85 19.99 -24.31 22.76
N ALA A 86 19.06 -23.74 23.54
CA ALA A 86 17.97 -22.92 23.04
C ALA A 86 18.49 -21.63 22.39
N THR A 87 19.43 -20.94 23.04
CA THR A 87 20.06 -19.73 22.48
C THR A 87 20.84 -20.06 21.22
N ARG A 88 21.69 -21.10 21.22
CA ARG A 88 22.47 -21.48 20.02
C ARG A 88 21.56 -21.82 18.83
N ARG A 89 20.45 -22.53 19.07
CA ARG A 89 19.47 -22.84 18.02
C ARG A 89 18.77 -21.59 17.47
N ALA A 90 18.40 -20.64 18.34
CA ALA A 90 17.79 -19.39 17.90
C ALA A 90 18.77 -18.54 17.07
N LEU A 91 20.02 -18.43 17.53
CA LEU A 91 21.12 -17.78 16.83
C LEU A 91 21.38 -18.39 15.45
N ALA A 92 21.38 -19.73 15.34
CA ALA A 92 21.54 -20.43 14.08
C ALA A 92 20.39 -20.17 13.08
N ARG A 93 19.14 -20.13 13.57
CA ARG A 93 17.98 -19.75 12.73
C ARG A 93 18.14 -18.33 12.19
N ASN A 94 18.63 -17.39 12.99
CA ASN A 94 18.90 -16.02 12.56
C ASN A 94 20.04 -15.95 11.53
N ALA A 95 21.11 -16.73 11.73
CA ALA A 95 22.22 -16.82 10.77
C ALA A 95 21.79 -17.33 9.38
N PHE A 96 20.92 -18.34 9.32
CA PHE A 96 20.36 -18.81 8.05
C PHE A 96 19.39 -17.79 7.41
N ALA A 97 18.60 -17.08 8.21
CA ALA A 97 17.75 -16.01 7.68
C ALA A 97 18.58 -14.86 7.09
N HIS A 98 19.66 -14.46 7.76
CA HIS A 98 20.57 -13.41 7.30
C HIS A 98 21.26 -13.79 5.99
N THR A 99 21.78 -15.01 5.87
CA THR A 99 22.41 -15.49 4.62
C THR A 99 21.40 -15.68 3.48
N ALA A 100 20.16 -16.08 3.77
CA ALA A 100 19.11 -16.14 2.76
C ALA A 100 18.72 -14.76 2.21
N ALA A 101 18.63 -13.74 3.07
CA ALA A 101 18.39 -12.36 2.65
C ALA A 101 19.56 -11.80 1.82
N TYR A 102 20.79 -12.13 2.21
CA TYR A 102 22.00 -11.74 1.51
C TYR A 102 22.08 -12.32 0.08
N ASP A 103 21.87 -13.63 -0.07
CA ASP A 103 21.86 -14.27 -1.40
C ASP A 103 20.71 -13.74 -2.26
N ALA A 104 19.55 -13.45 -1.67
CA ALA A 104 18.43 -12.82 -2.38
C ALA A 104 18.80 -11.43 -2.94
N ALA A 105 19.49 -10.61 -2.17
CA ALA A 105 19.95 -9.29 -2.63
C ALA A 105 20.95 -9.40 -3.80
N ILE A 106 21.84 -10.39 -3.77
CA ILE A 106 22.76 -10.69 -4.89
C ILE A 106 21.99 -11.06 -6.16
N VAL A 107 20.98 -11.93 -6.05
CA VAL A 107 20.15 -12.31 -7.20
C VAL A 107 19.40 -11.11 -7.75
N THR A 108 18.76 -10.30 -6.90
CA THR A 108 18.07 -9.07 -7.33
C THR A 108 19.02 -8.12 -8.06
N TRP A 109 20.25 -7.94 -7.57
CA TRP A 109 21.25 -7.12 -8.25
C TRP A 109 21.61 -7.66 -9.65
N PHE A 110 21.79 -8.99 -9.80
CA PHE A 110 22.02 -9.60 -11.12
C PHE A 110 20.84 -9.38 -12.08
N ASP A 111 19.60 -9.49 -11.60
CA ASP A 111 18.40 -9.26 -12.40
C ASP A 111 18.30 -7.79 -12.87
N GLU A 112 18.58 -6.83 -11.97
CA GLU A 112 18.50 -5.39 -12.26
C GLU A 112 19.63 -4.88 -13.16
N THR A 113 20.79 -5.56 -13.15
CA THR A 113 21.99 -5.16 -13.92
C THR A 113 22.21 -5.98 -15.19
N ALA A 114 21.26 -6.84 -15.56
CA ALA A 114 21.27 -7.54 -16.83
C ALA A 114 21.27 -6.57 -18.03
N ASP A 115 21.76 -7.01 -19.19
CA ASP A 115 21.73 -6.21 -20.42
C ASP A 115 20.29 -5.78 -20.79
N GLU A 116 19.32 -6.67 -20.53
CA GLU A 116 17.89 -6.44 -20.70
C GLU A 116 17.12 -6.82 -19.41
N PRO A 117 17.01 -5.91 -18.42
CA PRO A 117 16.34 -6.21 -17.16
C PRO A 117 14.85 -6.49 -17.38
N GLU A 118 14.37 -7.61 -16.82
CA GLU A 118 12.95 -7.97 -16.88
C GLU A 118 12.20 -7.40 -15.67
N THR A 119 11.07 -6.71 -15.93
CA THR A 119 10.17 -6.24 -14.85
C THR A 119 9.66 -7.38 -13.95
N LEU A 120 9.53 -8.58 -14.52
CA LEU A 120 9.09 -9.80 -13.83
C LEU A 120 10.19 -10.86 -14.00
N PRO A 121 11.22 -10.85 -13.14
CA PRO A 121 12.38 -11.74 -13.30
C PRO A 121 12.01 -13.21 -13.05
N PRO A 122 12.86 -14.17 -13.47
CA PRO A 122 12.63 -15.60 -13.30
C PRO A 122 12.43 -16.05 -11.85
N THR A 123 12.96 -15.30 -10.89
CA THR A 123 12.82 -15.57 -9.45
C THR A 123 12.49 -14.29 -8.69
N ILE A 124 11.53 -14.39 -7.75
CA ILE A 124 11.16 -13.28 -6.86
C ILE A 124 11.50 -13.67 -5.43
N HIS A 125 12.34 -12.87 -4.78
CA HIS A 125 12.78 -13.10 -3.41
C HIS A 125 12.21 -12.05 -2.46
N LEU A 126 11.44 -12.50 -1.47
CA LEU A 126 10.90 -11.65 -0.41
C LEU A 126 11.57 -11.98 0.92
N ALA A 127 12.65 -11.27 1.24
CA ALA A 127 13.27 -11.32 2.55
C ALA A 127 12.46 -10.43 3.52
N LEU A 128 11.59 -11.07 4.30
CA LEU A 128 10.68 -10.38 5.22
C LEU A 128 11.02 -10.63 6.68
N GLU A 129 11.04 -9.57 7.47
CA GLU A 129 11.17 -9.60 8.92
C GLU A 129 9.86 -9.23 9.59
N ARG A 130 9.53 -9.93 10.68
CA ARG A 130 8.33 -9.59 11.45
C ARG A 130 8.58 -8.29 12.21
N ALA A 131 7.82 -7.25 11.88
CA ALA A 131 7.87 -5.96 12.53
C ALA A 131 6.96 -5.93 13.77
N ASP A 132 5.70 -6.36 13.62
CA ASP A 132 4.70 -6.35 14.69
C ASP A 132 3.96 -7.68 14.78
N VAL A 133 3.66 -8.12 16.00
CA VAL A 133 2.63 -9.14 16.22
C VAL A 133 1.30 -8.41 16.41
N LEU A 134 0.32 -8.72 15.56
CA LEU A 134 -0.99 -8.09 15.63
C LEU A 134 -1.92 -8.91 16.54
N ARG A 135 -2.94 -8.24 17.08
CA ARG A 135 -3.90 -8.86 18.01
C ARG A 135 -4.58 -10.09 17.40
N TYR A 136 -4.89 -10.04 16.12
CA TYR A 136 -5.43 -11.11 15.27
C TYR A 136 -5.24 -10.71 13.79
N GLY A 137 -5.55 -11.61 12.86
CA GLY A 137 -5.60 -11.34 11.42
C GLY A 137 -6.84 -10.53 11.02
N GLU A 138 -7.49 -10.84 9.90
CA GLU A 138 -8.77 -10.21 9.55
C GLU A 138 -9.87 -10.55 10.57
N ASN A 139 -9.84 -11.76 11.11
CA ASN A 139 -10.83 -12.28 12.05
C ASN A 139 -10.18 -12.70 13.39
N PRO A 140 -10.89 -12.63 14.53
CA PRO A 140 -10.33 -12.90 15.85
C PRO A 140 -9.67 -14.27 16.07
N HIS A 141 -10.05 -15.29 15.28
CA HIS A 141 -9.51 -16.64 15.38
C HIS A 141 -8.22 -16.84 14.55
N GLN A 142 -7.85 -15.85 13.72
CA GLN A 142 -6.65 -15.86 12.89
C GLN A 142 -5.53 -15.13 13.62
N GLN A 143 -4.30 -15.67 13.57
CA GLN A 143 -3.13 -14.93 14.02
C GLN A 143 -2.69 -13.95 12.92
N GLY A 144 -2.25 -12.74 13.31
CA GLY A 144 -1.80 -11.71 12.39
C GLY A 144 -0.44 -11.14 12.80
N ALA A 145 0.36 -10.73 11.83
CA ALA A 145 1.61 -10.04 12.05
C ALA A 145 1.90 -9.11 10.87
N ARG A 146 2.49 -7.94 11.13
CA ARG A 146 3.04 -7.07 10.09
C ARG A 146 4.47 -7.50 9.81
N TYR A 147 4.80 -7.62 8.54
CA TYR A 147 6.16 -7.87 8.07
C TYR A 147 6.67 -6.67 7.30
N ARG A 148 7.99 -6.44 7.38
CA ARG A 148 8.73 -5.44 6.60
C ARG A 148 9.82 -6.12 5.79
N ARG A 149 10.35 -5.45 4.77
CA ARG A 149 11.51 -6.00 4.06
C ARG A 149 12.76 -5.88 4.93
N ALA A 150 13.64 -6.87 4.83
CA ALA A 150 14.88 -6.92 5.58
C ALA A 150 15.93 -5.91 5.07
N ASP A 151 15.88 -5.59 3.77
CA ASP A 151 16.82 -4.72 3.07
C ASP A 151 16.45 -3.23 3.17
N GLN A 152 15.16 -2.92 3.24
CA GLN A 152 14.69 -1.53 3.29
C GLN A 152 13.45 -1.38 4.18
N PRO A 153 13.45 -0.47 5.17
CA PRO A 153 12.24 -0.14 5.93
C PRO A 153 11.21 0.54 5.00
N GLY A 154 9.95 0.13 5.11
CA GLY A 154 8.84 0.71 4.36
C GLY A 154 8.21 1.89 5.08
N ILE A 155 7.26 2.58 4.43
CA ILE A 155 6.56 3.74 5.02
C ILE A 155 5.92 3.43 6.37
N TRP A 156 5.39 2.21 6.52
CA TRP A 156 4.72 1.73 7.73
C TRP A 156 5.67 1.49 8.92
N ASP A 157 6.98 1.42 8.68
CA ASP A 157 7.99 1.31 9.74
C ASP A 157 8.34 2.65 10.38
N ALA A 158 8.09 3.75 9.68
CA ALA A 158 8.35 5.12 10.15
C ALA A 158 7.09 5.81 10.70
N VAL A 159 5.95 5.12 10.75
CA VAL A 159 4.69 5.69 11.23
C VAL A 159 4.77 5.97 12.72
N GLU A 160 4.46 7.21 13.09
CA GLU A 160 4.30 7.63 14.47
C GLU A 160 2.82 7.56 14.87
N GLN A 161 2.51 6.73 15.86
CA GLN A 161 1.17 6.64 16.43
C GLN A 161 1.07 7.50 17.69
N HIS A 162 0.35 8.62 17.60
CA HIS A 162 0.20 9.60 18.68
C HIS A 162 -0.84 9.21 19.73
N SER A 163 -1.81 8.36 19.37
CA SER A 163 -2.92 8.02 20.24
C SER A 163 -3.61 6.70 19.89
N GLY A 164 -4.54 6.29 20.74
CA GLY A 164 -5.34 5.08 20.56
C GLY A 164 -4.56 3.80 20.90
N VAL A 165 -5.22 2.66 20.73
CA VAL A 165 -4.58 1.34 20.93
C VAL A 165 -3.86 0.90 19.66
N ALA A 166 -2.99 -0.11 19.76
CA ALA A 166 -2.28 -0.68 18.62
C ALA A 166 -3.22 -0.97 17.43
N LEU A 167 -2.71 -0.74 16.21
CA LEU A 167 -3.43 -0.99 14.97
C LEU A 167 -3.73 -2.48 14.79
N SER A 168 -4.93 -2.79 14.33
CA SER A 168 -5.32 -4.14 13.90
C SER A 168 -4.85 -4.43 12.47
N TYR A 169 -4.95 -5.69 12.03
CA TYR A 169 -4.69 -6.08 10.64
C TYR A 169 -5.48 -5.23 9.64
N LEU A 170 -6.80 -5.12 9.85
CA LEU A 170 -7.67 -4.34 8.97
C LEU A 170 -7.40 -2.84 9.08
N ASN A 171 -6.90 -2.33 10.22
CA ASN A 171 -6.49 -0.93 10.29
C ASN A 171 -5.32 -0.63 9.36
N PHE A 172 -4.29 -1.49 9.31
CA PHE A 172 -3.20 -1.33 8.35
C PHE A 172 -3.69 -1.42 6.90
N PHE A 173 -4.55 -2.42 6.61
CA PHE A 173 -5.07 -2.63 5.25
C PHE A 173 -5.90 -1.44 4.74
N ASP A 174 -6.86 -0.96 5.55
CA ASP A 174 -7.70 0.17 5.18
C ASP A 174 -6.91 1.49 5.20
N ALA A 175 -5.91 1.65 6.07
CA ALA A 175 -5.08 2.85 6.13
C ALA A 175 -4.17 2.99 4.89
N ASP A 176 -3.61 1.89 4.41
CA ASP A 176 -2.84 1.88 3.15
C ASP A 176 -3.70 2.24 1.94
N ALA A 177 -4.92 1.68 1.86
CA ALA A 177 -5.85 2.05 0.80
C ALA A 177 -6.29 3.53 0.88
N ALA A 178 -6.57 4.05 2.09
CA ALA A 178 -6.94 5.45 2.30
C ALA A 178 -5.80 6.40 1.94
N TRP A 179 -4.58 6.08 2.36
CA TRP A 179 -3.38 6.87 2.11
C TRP A 179 -3.11 7.03 0.62
N ARG A 180 -3.12 5.91 -0.13
CA ARG A 180 -2.91 5.93 -1.58
C ARG A 180 -3.95 6.81 -2.28
N LEU A 181 -5.24 6.59 -2.02
CA LEU A 181 -6.30 7.38 -2.64
C LEU A 181 -6.15 8.88 -2.32
N ALA A 182 -5.89 9.26 -1.07
CA ALA A 182 -5.74 10.67 -0.70
C ALA A 182 -4.62 11.36 -1.51
N HIS A 183 -3.49 10.67 -1.72
CA HIS A 183 -2.35 11.19 -2.47
C HIS A 183 -2.56 11.12 -4.00
N ASP A 184 -3.26 10.10 -4.51
CA ASP A 184 -3.55 9.97 -5.94
C ASP A 184 -4.57 11.01 -6.45
N LEU A 185 -5.33 11.65 -5.55
CA LEU A 185 -6.19 12.80 -5.89
C LEU A 185 -5.40 14.06 -6.30
N GLY A 186 -4.07 14.06 -6.13
CA GLY A 186 -3.16 15.10 -6.59
C GLY A 186 -2.85 16.15 -5.53
N GLU A 187 -2.42 17.33 -5.98
CA GLU A 187 -1.83 18.35 -5.09
C GLU A 187 -2.86 19.15 -4.28
N GLN A 188 -4.11 19.28 -4.73
CA GLN A 188 -5.13 20.05 -3.99
C GLN A 188 -5.39 19.41 -2.61
N PRO A 189 -5.77 20.18 -1.57
CA PRO A 189 -6.22 19.60 -0.31
C PRO A 189 -7.27 18.51 -0.53
N ALA A 190 -6.91 17.28 -0.18
CA ALA A 190 -7.67 16.08 -0.47
C ALA A 190 -7.92 15.26 0.80
N VAL A 191 -9.11 14.69 0.89
CA VAL A 191 -9.51 13.77 1.95
C VAL A 191 -10.13 12.53 1.35
N ALA A 192 -9.67 11.36 1.81
CA ALA A 192 -10.26 10.07 1.53
C ALA A 192 -10.77 9.44 2.83
N ILE A 193 -11.98 8.89 2.79
CA ILE A 193 -12.60 8.14 3.90
C ILE A 193 -12.83 6.71 3.41
N MET A 194 -12.11 5.78 4.02
CA MET A 194 -12.05 4.37 3.62
C MET A 194 -12.78 3.50 4.64
N LYS A 195 -13.42 2.43 4.15
CA LYS A 195 -13.97 1.37 4.99
C LYS A 195 -14.00 0.06 4.23
N HIS A 196 -13.35 -0.98 4.77
CA HIS A 196 -13.27 -2.30 4.14
C HIS A 196 -12.69 -2.21 2.72
N ALA A 197 -11.56 -1.51 2.61
CA ALA A 197 -10.81 -1.23 1.38
C ALA A 197 -11.62 -0.60 0.23
N ASN A 198 -12.78 -0.01 0.52
CA ASN A 198 -13.52 0.79 -0.45
C ASN A 198 -13.79 2.21 0.10
N PRO A 199 -13.63 3.26 -0.72
CA PRO A 199 -13.92 4.61 -0.28
C PRO A 199 -15.43 4.77 -0.07
N CYS A 200 -15.81 5.30 1.09
CA CYS A 200 -17.17 5.76 1.34
C CYS A 200 -17.32 7.28 1.12
N GLY A 201 -16.20 8.00 1.03
CA GLY A 201 -16.16 9.40 0.66
C GLY A 201 -14.78 9.82 0.19
N ALA A 202 -14.73 10.70 -0.81
CA ALA A 202 -13.50 11.31 -1.30
C ALA A 202 -13.83 12.73 -1.80
N ALA A 203 -12.97 13.69 -1.49
CA ALA A 203 -13.14 15.05 -1.97
C ALA A 203 -11.82 15.82 -2.05
N VAL A 204 -11.79 16.78 -2.97
CA VAL A 204 -10.82 17.88 -3.02
C VAL A 204 -11.52 19.22 -2.77
N ALA A 205 -10.80 20.17 -2.18
CA ALA A 205 -11.30 21.52 -1.96
C ALA A 205 -10.16 22.54 -1.85
N ALA A 206 -10.50 23.81 -1.60
CA ALA A 206 -9.52 24.87 -1.38
C ALA A 206 -8.72 24.71 -0.06
N ASP A 207 -9.27 23.98 0.91
CA ASP A 207 -8.68 23.72 2.23
C ASP A 207 -9.12 22.34 2.76
N LEU A 208 -8.36 21.79 3.71
CA LEU A 208 -8.61 20.44 4.24
C LEU A 208 -9.92 20.34 5.04
N ALA A 209 -10.34 21.40 5.75
CA ALA A 209 -11.58 21.37 6.52
C ALA A 209 -12.80 21.26 5.60
N SER A 210 -12.79 21.99 4.49
CA SER A 210 -13.78 21.92 3.43
C SER A 210 -13.75 20.59 2.70
N ALA A 211 -12.56 20.06 2.36
CA ALA A 211 -12.42 18.74 1.76
C ALA A 211 -12.96 17.64 2.69
N TYR A 212 -12.64 17.69 3.98
CA TYR A 212 -13.13 16.75 4.99
C TYR A 212 -14.65 16.75 5.08
N ARG A 213 -15.28 17.92 5.23
CA ARG A 213 -16.74 18.03 5.32
C ARG A 213 -17.42 17.42 4.09
N ARG A 214 -16.91 17.75 2.90
CA ARG A 214 -17.45 17.24 1.62
C ARG A 214 -17.28 15.73 1.49
N ALA A 215 -16.10 15.19 1.84
CA ALA A 215 -15.87 13.74 1.83
C ALA A 215 -16.76 13.01 2.84
N PHE A 216 -16.95 13.56 4.05
CA PHE A 216 -17.84 13.00 5.06
C PHE A 216 -19.30 13.00 4.62
N GLU A 217 -19.75 14.08 3.97
CA GLU A 217 -21.11 14.22 3.48
C GLU A 217 -21.47 13.20 2.39
N CYS A 218 -20.50 12.60 1.69
CA CYS A 218 -20.75 11.53 0.70
C CYS A 218 -21.62 10.40 1.29
N ASP A 219 -21.16 9.80 2.39
CA ASP A 219 -21.87 8.74 3.11
C ASP A 219 -21.56 8.78 4.63
N PRO A 220 -22.24 9.67 5.40
CA PRO A 220 -22.01 9.84 6.83
C PRO A 220 -22.23 8.55 7.64
N ARG A 221 -23.11 7.66 7.17
CA ARG A 221 -23.41 6.40 7.85
C ARG A 221 -22.25 5.43 7.72
N SER A 222 -21.69 5.30 6.52
CA SER A 222 -20.54 4.44 6.28
C SER A 222 -19.26 5.03 6.89
N ALA A 223 -19.10 6.35 6.94
CA ALA A 223 -17.92 7.02 7.51
C ALA A 223 -17.71 6.73 9.02
N PHE A 224 -18.75 6.36 9.77
CA PHE A 224 -18.61 5.96 11.17
C PHE A 224 -17.71 4.71 11.31
N GLY A 225 -16.66 4.83 12.11
CA GLY A 225 -15.63 3.81 12.27
C GLY A 225 -14.74 3.62 11.04
N GLY A 226 -14.78 4.55 10.08
CA GLY A 226 -13.90 4.54 8.91
C GLY A 226 -12.48 5.03 9.22
N ILE A 227 -11.65 4.99 8.19
CA ILE A 227 -10.29 5.51 8.21
C ILE A 227 -10.22 6.77 7.36
N VAL A 228 -9.70 7.86 7.92
CA VAL A 228 -9.59 9.16 7.26
C VAL A 228 -8.13 9.44 6.93
N ALA A 229 -7.82 9.61 5.64
CA ALA A 229 -6.50 10.03 5.16
C ALA A 229 -6.56 11.45 4.57
N THR A 230 -5.53 12.25 4.83
CA THR A 230 -5.34 13.58 4.23
C THR A 230 -3.99 13.64 3.51
N ASN A 231 -3.93 14.31 2.36
CA ASN A 231 -2.67 14.46 1.60
C ASN A 231 -1.79 15.64 2.06
N ARG A 232 -2.27 16.44 3.01
CA ARG A 232 -1.60 17.63 3.55
C ARG A 232 -1.62 17.64 5.09
N VAL A 233 -0.80 18.50 5.67
CA VAL A 233 -0.71 18.72 7.13
C VAL A 233 -2.08 19.19 7.66
N VAL A 234 -2.54 18.57 8.74
CA VAL A 234 -3.84 18.86 9.36
C VAL A 234 -3.74 20.09 10.27
N ASP A 235 -4.63 21.05 10.04
CA ASP A 235 -4.80 22.28 10.84
C ASP A 235 -5.96 22.18 11.84
N LEU A 236 -6.08 23.20 12.72
CA LEU A 236 -7.14 23.26 13.74
C LEU A 236 -8.56 23.30 13.13
N ALA A 237 -8.74 23.98 11.99
CA ALA A 237 -10.05 24.07 11.33
C ALA A 237 -10.52 22.69 10.83
N THR A 238 -9.58 21.87 10.36
CA THR A 238 -9.82 20.48 9.95
C THR A 238 -10.17 19.63 11.17
N VAL A 239 -9.52 19.84 12.32
CA VAL A 239 -9.89 19.17 13.57
C VAL A 239 -11.32 19.49 13.98
N GLU A 240 -11.73 20.76 13.94
CA GLU A 240 -13.10 21.17 14.27
C GLU A 240 -14.11 20.43 13.40
N ALA A 241 -13.88 20.41 12.08
CA ALA A 241 -14.70 19.66 11.14
C ALA A 241 -14.72 18.15 11.47
N MET A 242 -13.56 17.56 11.79
CA MET A 242 -13.45 16.16 12.20
C MET A 242 -14.20 15.87 13.48
N VAL A 243 -14.24 16.78 14.45
CA VAL A 243 -14.89 16.59 15.76
C VAL A 243 -16.41 16.67 15.64
N ASP A 244 -16.93 17.52 14.75
CA ASP A 244 -18.37 17.67 14.51
C ASP A 244 -18.99 16.49 13.76
N ALA A 245 -18.15 15.67 13.10
CA ALA A 245 -18.57 14.52 12.30
C ALA A 245 -18.68 13.20 13.09
N ALA A 246 -18.95 12.10 12.39
CA ALA A 246 -18.91 10.77 12.97
C ALA A 246 -17.49 10.38 13.41
N GLN A 247 -17.38 9.52 14.42
CA GLN A 247 -16.07 9.08 14.91
C GLN A 247 -15.37 8.18 13.88
N ALA A 248 -14.14 8.56 13.48
CA ALA A 248 -13.22 7.71 12.74
C ALA A 248 -12.43 6.78 13.68
N ASP A 249 -12.08 5.58 13.19
CA ASP A 249 -11.23 4.64 13.94
C ASP A 249 -9.75 5.01 13.82
N VAL A 250 -9.34 5.52 12.64
CA VAL A 250 -7.99 5.99 12.32
C VAL A 250 -8.06 7.31 11.57
N VAL A 251 -7.17 8.25 11.91
CA VAL A 251 -6.87 9.46 11.14
C VAL A 251 -5.38 9.43 10.82
N LEU A 252 -5.03 9.56 9.55
CA LEU A 252 -3.64 9.59 9.09
C LEU A 252 -3.37 10.80 8.19
N ALA A 253 -2.23 11.44 8.42
CA ALA A 253 -1.81 12.65 7.71
C ALA A 253 -0.27 12.69 7.57
N PRO A 254 0.28 13.45 6.61
CA PRO A 254 1.72 13.68 6.51
C PRO A 254 2.29 14.47 7.68
N GLY A 255 1.44 15.14 8.44
CA GLY A 255 1.81 15.89 9.64
C GLY A 255 0.61 16.61 10.24
N TYR A 256 0.85 17.26 11.38
CA TYR A 256 -0.14 18.01 12.13
C TYR A 256 0.48 19.34 12.57
N GLU A 257 -0.27 20.44 12.55
CA GLU A 257 0.18 21.71 13.12
C GLU A 257 0.34 21.62 14.64
N ASP A 258 1.06 22.57 15.23
CA ASP A 258 1.29 22.64 16.68
C ASP A 258 -0.04 22.63 17.46
N GLY A 259 -0.18 21.72 18.43
CA GLY A 259 -1.37 21.62 19.29
C GLY A 259 -2.55 20.83 18.69
N VAL A 260 -2.50 20.48 17.40
CA VAL A 260 -3.57 19.74 16.71
C VAL A 260 -3.73 18.32 17.25
N ILE A 261 -2.61 17.64 17.52
CA ILE A 261 -2.61 16.28 18.05
C ILE A 261 -3.30 16.25 19.42
N GLU A 262 -2.91 17.15 20.33
CA GLU A 262 -3.49 17.25 21.67
C GLU A 262 -5.00 17.54 21.61
N GLN A 263 -5.41 18.44 20.70
CA GLN A 263 -6.82 18.75 20.51
C GLN A 263 -7.60 17.53 20.01
N LEU A 264 -7.12 16.82 18.99
CA LEU A 264 -7.75 15.61 18.49
C LEU A 264 -7.85 14.55 19.59
N ILE A 265 -6.78 14.28 20.33
CA ILE A 265 -6.78 13.31 21.44
C ILE A 265 -7.83 13.68 22.49
N SER A 266 -7.94 14.97 22.84
CA SER A 266 -8.90 15.43 23.85
C SER A 266 -10.36 15.18 23.45
N LYS A 267 -10.66 15.23 22.15
CA LYS A 267 -12.02 15.08 21.59
C LYS A 267 -12.33 13.65 21.09
N ARG A 268 -11.30 12.90 20.70
CA ARG A 268 -11.38 11.60 20.01
C ARG A 268 -10.47 10.55 20.68
N LYS A 269 -10.68 10.31 21.98
CA LYS A 269 -9.81 9.48 22.83
C LYS A 269 -9.46 8.08 22.30
N ASN A 270 -10.35 7.47 21.50
CA ASN A 270 -10.17 6.10 21.00
C ASN A 270 -9.67 6.05 19.55
N THR A 271 -9.60 7.19 18.86
CA THR A 271 -9.12 7.25 17.47
C THR A 271 -7.60 7.11 17.46
N ARG A 272 -7.06 6.27 16.57
CA ARG A 272 -5.62 6.26 16.31
C ARG A 272 -5.27 7.45 15.41
N ILE A 273 -4.32 8.25 15.84
CA ILE A 273 -3.80 9.40 15.09
C ILE A 273 -2.40 9.03 14.63
N LEU A 274 -2.18 9.05 13.31
CA LEU A 274 -0.95 8.56 12.69
C LEU A 274 -0.29 9.67 11.87
N THR A 275 0.99 9.91 12.11
CA THR A 275 1.84 10.64 11.15
C THR A 275 2.50 9.62 10.23
N VAL A 276 2.28 9.78 8.92
CA VAL A 276 2.79 8.87 7.88
C VAL A 276 3.63 9.68 6.89
N ALA A 277 4.85 9.23 6.61
CA ALA A 277 5.67 9.90 5.60
C ALA A 277 5.06 9.74 4.20
N VAL A 278 5.18 10.79 3.37
CA VAL A 278 4.83 10.70 1.95
C VAL A 278 5.87 9.82 1.26
N PRO A 279 5.49 8.72 0.59
CA PRO A 279 6.44 7.85 -0.08
C PRO A 279 7.13 8.58 -1.24
N ASP A 280 8.45 8.41 -1.36
CA ASP A 280 9.21 8.89 -2.54
C ASP A 280 8.85 8.10 -3.81
N ALA A 281 8.46 6.83 -3.65
CA ALA A 281 8.01 5.97 -4.73
C ALA A 281 7.04 4.90 -4.22
N ALA A 282 6.07 4.51 -5.06
CA ALA A 282 5.22 3.37 -4.80
C ALA A 282 6.00 2.04 -4.96
N PRO A 283 5.59 0.96 -4.26
CA PRO A 283 6.14 -0.37 -4.52
C PRO A 283 5.99 -0.72 -6.01
N ALA A 284 7.03 -1.32 -6.61
CA ALA A 284 7.03 -1.65 -8.03
C ALA A 284 6.09 -2.80 -8.39
N LEU A 285 5.94 -3.77 -7.49
CA LEU A 285 5.16 -5.00 -7.72
C LEU A 285 4.03 -5.16 -6.70
N ALA A 286 2.91 -5.72 -7.17
CA ALA A 286 1.82 -6.21 -6.34
C ALA A 286 1.82 -7.74 -6.37
N ILE A 287 1.75 -8.36 -5.19
CA ILE A 287 1.83 -9.81 -5.00
C ILE A 287 0.54 -10.31 -4.37
N ARG A 288 -0.12 -11.25 -5.03
CA ARG A 288 -1.36 -11.87 -4.57
C ARG A 288 -1.16 -13.34 -4.34
N GLN A 289 -1.41 -13.79 -3.11
CA GLN A 289 -1.42 -15.20 -2.79
C GLN A 289 -2.61 -15.90 -3.48
N MET A 290 -2.32 -16.97 -4.21
CA MET A 290 -3.29 -18.01 -4.58
C MET A 290 -3.14 -19.20 -3.63
N ALA A 291 -3.80 -20.33 -3.88
CA ALA A 291 -3.73 -21.52 -3.02
C ALA A 291 -2.30 -21.85 -2.52
N ASP A 292 -1.47 -22.45 -3.38
CA ASP A 292 -0.07 -22.82 -3.09
C ASP A 292 0.95 -22.00 -3.89
N GLY A 293 0.48 -20.99 -4.63
CA GLY A 293 1.31 -20.12 -5.47
C GLY A 293 0.95 -18.65 -5.35
N PHE A 294 1.52 -17.83 -6.24
CA PHE A 294 1.34 -16.38 -6.24
C PHE A 294 1.08 -15.87 -7.66
N LEU A 295 0.26 -14.83 -7.78
CA LEU A 295 0.22 -13.96 -8.95
C LEU A 295 1.02 -12.71 -8.62
N VAL A 296 1.88 -12.28 -9.54
CA VAL A 296 2.66 -11.05 -9.41
C VAL A 296 2.44 -10.20 -10.65
N GLN A 297 2.23 -8.91 -10.42
CA GLN A 297 2.08 -7.90 -11.47
C GLN A 297 2.78 -6.61 -11.04
N GLN A 298 2.95 -5.68 -11.99
CA GLN A 298 3.30 -4.31 -11.63
C GLN A 298 2.21 -3.71 -10.74
N ASN A 299 2.61 -2.87 -9.79
CA ASN A 299 1.65 -2.17 -8.97
C ASN A 299 0.82 -1.19 -9.83
N HIS A 300 -0.43 -0.98 -9.43
CA HIS A 300 -1.34 -0.13 -10.18
C HIS A 300 -0.83 1.32 -10.22
N ARG A 301 -1.00 1.96 -11.39
CA ARG A 301 -0.76 3.38 -11.65
C ARG A 301 -1.74 3.83 -12.75
N PHE A 302 -2.00 5.13 -12.82
CA PHE A 302 -2.78 5.73 -13.90
C PHE A 302 -1.85 6.08 -15.07
N ASP A 303 -1.89 5.28 -16.14
CA ASP A 303 -1.03 5.48 -17.31
C ASP A 303 -1.56 6.63 -18.20
N ALA A 304 -2.88 6.73 -18.42
CA ALA A 304 -3.47 7.77 -19.27
C ALA A 304 -3.80 9.04 -18.48
N GLN A 305 -3.26 10.18 -18.90
CA GLN A 305 -3.59 11.47 -18.30
C GLN A 305 -4.81 12.11 -19.00
N PRO A 306 -5.52 13.06 -18.34
CA PRO A 306 -6.68 13.73 -18.95
C PRO A 306 -6.41 14.35 -20.32
N ASP A 307 -5.18 14.79 -20.59
CA ASP A 307 -4.77 15.36 -21.88
C ASP A 307 -4.63 14.30 -22.99
N ASP A 308 -4.48 13.02 -22.65
CA ASP A 308 -4.42 11.90 -23.60
C ASP A 308 -5.81 11.37 -23.98
N TRP A 309 -6.85 11.82 -23.28
CA TRP A 309 -8.19 11.28 -23.44
C TRP A 309 -8.88 11.76 -24.72
N THR A 310 -9.73 10.90 -25.28
CA THR A 310 -10.47 11.20 -26.51
C THR A 310 -11.96 11.47 -26.21
N VAL A 311 -12.46 12.65 -26.57
CA VAL A 311 -13.91 12.92 -26.59
C VAL A 311 -14.52 12.22 -27.79
N VAL A 312 -15.44 11.28 -27.56
CA VAL A 312 -16.02 10.42 -28.60
C VAL A 312 -17.45 10.78 -29.01
N THR A 313 -18.08 11.70 -28.28
CA THR A 313 -19.44 12.22 -28.55
C THR A 313 -19.41 13.56 -29.29
N ASP A 314 -20.56 13.95 -29.85
CA ASP A 314 -20.76 15.23 -30.54
C ASP A 314 -20.64 16.41 -29.55
N ARG A 315 -21.21 16.25 -28.35
CA ARG A 315 -21.11 17.25 -27.28
C ARG A 315 -19.70 17.28 -26.72
N GLN A 316 -19.08 18.46 -26.76
CA GLN A 316 -17.82 18.72 -26.09
C GLN A 316 -18.05 19.06 -24.61
N PRO A 317 -17.27 18.49 -23.67
CA PRO A 317 -17.40 18.80 -22.26
C PRO A 317 -16.84 20.18 -21.92
N SER A 318 -17.31 20.75 -20.81
CA SER A 318 -16.70 21.95 -20.23
C SER A 318 -15.41 21.62 -19.48
N VAL A 319 -14.62 22.65 -19.14
CA VAL A 319 -13.41 22.48 -18.30
C VAL A 319 -13.75 21.87 -16.94
N GLN A 320 -14.87 22.29 -16.33
CA GLN A 320 -15.30 21.75 -15.03
C GLN A 320 -15.75 20.29 -15.15
N GLU A 321 -16.45 19.93 -16.23
CA GLU A 321 -16.86 18.54 -16.49
C GLU A 321 -15.64 17.62 -16.69
N LEU A 322 -14.62 18.06 -17.43
CA LEU A 322 -13.37 17.31 -17.57
C LEU A 322 -12.62 17.18 -16.24
N ALA A 323 -12.60 18.22 -15.41
CA ALA A 323 -12.00 18.16 -14.08
C ALA A 323 -12.73 17.18 -13.16
N ASP A 324 -14.07 17.18 -13.18
CA ASP A 324 -14.88 16.21 -12.42
C ASP A 324 -14.71 14.78 -12.96
N ALA A 325 -14.53 14.60 -14.28
CA ALA A 325 -14.23 13.30 -14.88
C ALA A 325 -12.85 12.80 -14.46
N ALA A 326 -11.82 13.65 -14.46
CA ALA A 326 -10.49 13.32 -13.96
C ALA A 326 -10.49 12.92 -12.48
N PHE A 327 -11.24 13.65 -11.66
CA PHE A 327 -11.44 13.32 -10.25
C PHE A 327 -12.19 12.00 -10.07
N ALA A 328 -13.32 11.81 -10.76
CA ALA A 328 -14.11 10.58 -10.69
C ALA A 328 -13.31 9.35 -11.15
N TRP A 329 -12.51 9.50 -12.21
CA TRP A 329 -11.64 8.45 -12.75
C TRP A 329 -10.63 7.97 -11.72
N ARG A 330 -9.93 8.91 -11.06
CA ARG A 330 -8.98 8.60 -9.98
C ARG A 330 -9.66 7.85 -8.84
N VAL A 331 -10.77 8.37 -8.32
CA VAL A 331 -11.52 7.67 -7.26
C VAL A 331 -11.94 6.27 -7.71
N CYS A 332 -12.41 6.12 -8.95
CA CYS A 332 -12.88 4.85 -9.49
C CYS A 332 -11.79 3.77 -9.55
N GLY A 333 -10.53 4.14 -9.83
CA GLY A 333 -9.39 3.21 -9.82
C GLY A 333 -9.06 2.62 -8.44
N HIS A 334 -9.57 3.22 -7.35
CA HIS A 334 -9.42 2.73 -5.98
C HIS A 334 -10.68 2.02 -5.44
N VAL A 335 -11.66 1.74 -6.30
CA VAL A 335 -12.91 1.08 -5.92
C VAL A 335 -12.91 -0.34 -6.47
N ASN A 336 -13.28 -1.33 -5.66
CA ASN A 336 -13.36 -2.71 -6.11
C ASN A 336 -14.36 -2.86 -7.26
N SER A 337 -14.01 -3.68 -8.25
CA SER A 337 -14.76 -3.84 -9.50
C SER A 337 -15.96 -4.77 -9.38
N ASN A 338 -17.03 -4.57 -10.18
CA ASN A 338 -17.22 -3.43 -11.08
C ASN A 338 -17.51 -2.14 -10.29
N ALA A 339 -16.89 -1.03 -10.70
CA ALA A 339 -17.00 0.24 -10.00
C ALA A 339 -17.69 1.31 -10.85
N ILE A 340 -18.60 2.06 -10.23
CA ILE A 340 -19.19 3.30 -10.76
C ILE A 340 -19.01 4.41 -9.73
N VAL A 341 -18.48 5.55 -10.16
CA VAL A 341 -18.33 6.75 -9.33
C VAL A 341 -19.05 7.93 -9.98
N LEU A 342 -20.00 8.51 -9.26
CA LEU A 342 -20.66 9.77 -9.61
C LEU A 342 -20.02 10.89 -8.79
N ALA A 343 -19.45 11.88 -9.48
CA ALA A 343 -18.76 12.98 -8.84
C ALA A 343 -19.16 14.34 -9.40
N LYS A 344 -19.07 15.37 -8.57
CA LYS A 344 -19.30 16.76 -8.99
C LYS A 344 -18.56 17.74 -8.08
N ASP A 345 -18.00 18.79 -8.68
CA ASP A 345 -17.26 19.85 -7.99
C ASP A 345 -16.14 19.29 -7.09
N GLY A 346 -15.46 18.25 -7.56
CA GLY A 346 -14.39 17.56 -6.82
C GLY A 346 -14.86 16.70 -5.62
N VAL A 347 -16.09 16.19 -5.63
CA VAL A 347 -16.64 15.33 -4.56
C VAL A 347 -17.25 14.06 -5.14
N ALA A 348 -16.91 12.89 -4.60
CA ALA A 348 -17.42 11.59 -5.04
C ALA A 348 -18.77 11.28 -4.35
N TRP A 349 -19.83 11.96 -4.77
CA TRP A 349 -21.16 11.88 -4.14
C TRP A 349 -21.79 10.49 -4.15
N GLY A 350 -21.48 9.65 -5.15
CA GLY A 350 -22.01 8.30 -5.26
C GLY A 350 -20.93 7.29 -5.64
N ILE A 351 -20.75 6.26 -4.83
CA ILE A 351 -19.76 5.19 -5.08
C ILE A 351 -20.46 3.83 -5.00
N GLY A 352 -20.56 3.17 -6.14
CA GLY A 352 -21.02 1.79 -6.28
C GLY A 352 -19.83 0.86 -6.47
N ALA A 353 -19.58 0.00 -5.49
CA ALA A 353 -18.38 -0.81 -5.38
C ALA A 353 -18.69 -2.32 -5.43
N GLY A 354 -17.85 -3.08 -6.12
CA GLY A 354 -17.70 -4.53 -5.93
C GLY A 354 -18.85 -5.39 -6.45
N GLN A 355 -19.66 -4.91 -7.39
CA GLN A 355 -20.78 -5.71 -7.93
C GLN A 355 -20.35 -6.55 -9.12
N GLN A 356 -20.93 -7.75 -9.22
CA GLN A 356 -20.77 -8.65 -10.36
C GLN A 356 -21.37 -8.04 -11.63
N ASN A 357 -22.44 -7.25 -11.47
CA ASN A 357 -23.10 -6.52 -12.53
C ASN A 357 -22.86 -5.01 -12.39
N ARG A 358 -22.35 -4.38 -13.45
CA ARG A 358 -22.07 -2.95 -13.42
C ARG A 358 -23.31 -2.07 -13.31
N VAL A 359 -24.45 -2.50 -13.85
CA VAL A 359 -25.71 -1.76 -13.71
C VAL A 359 -26.07 -1.61 -12.23
N GLU A 360 -25.88 -2.65 -11.43
CA GLU A 360 -26.11 -2.62 -9.98
C GLU A 360 -25.13 -1.66 -9.28
N SER A 361 -23.85 -1.62 -9.69
CA SER A 361 -22.92 -0.59 -9.22
C SER A 361 -23.43 0.82 -9.55
N GLY A 362 -23.96 1.03 -10.75
CA GLY A 362 -24.56 2.31 -11.17
C GLY A 362 -25.78 2.69 -10.32
N GLU A 363 -26.67 1.75 -10.05
CA GLU A 363 -27.85 1.95 -9.20
C GLU A 363 -27.47 2.32 -7.76
N ILE A 364 -26.47 1.64 -7.18
CA ILE A 364 -25.94 1.95 -5.86
C ILE A 364 -25.32 3.35 -5.85
N ALA A 365 -24.49 3.68 -6.86
CA ALA A 365 -23.86 4.98 -6.97
C ALA A 365 -24.91 6.11 -7.07
N ALA A 366 -25.91 5.94 -7.93
CA ALA A 366 -27.01 6.89 -8.10
C ALA A 366 -27.83 7.07 -6.80
N SER A 367 -28.16 5.97 -6.13
CA SER A 367 -28.88 5.98 -4.85
C SER A 367 -28.10 6.74 -3.76
N LYS A 368 -26.79 6.52 -3.65
CA LYS A 368 -25.92 7.24 -2.71
C LYS A 368 -25.74 8.71 -3.08
N ALA A 369 -25.59 9.02 -4.37
CA ALA A 369 -25.47 10.39 -4.84
C ALA A 369 -26.71 11.21 -4.51
N ALA A 370 -27.90 10.60 -4.60
CA ALA A 370 -29.18 11.24 -4.28
C ALA A 370 -29.35 12.61 -4.97
N GLY A 371 -28.99 12.69 -6.26
CA GLY A 371 -29.05 13.91 -7.09
C GLY A 371 -27.89 14.90 -6.88
N ARG A 372 -27.02 14.72 -5.88
CA ARG A 372 -25.93 15.66 -5.59
C ARG A 372 -24.84 15.71 -6.67
N ALA A 373 -24.77 14.68 -7.51
CA ALA A 373 -23.86 14.61 -8.66
C ALA A 373 -24.48 15.13 -9.97
N GLU A 374 -25.72 15.63 -9.98
CA GLU A 374 -26.38 16.10 -11.21
C GLU A 374 -25.58 17.21 -11.91
N GLY A 375 -25.31 17.04 -13.20
CA GLY A 375 -24.44 17.91 -14.00
C GLY A 375 -22.94 17.61 -13.86
N GLY A 376 -22.57 16.58 -13.10
CA GLY A 376 -21.19 16.16 -12.89
C GLY A 376 -20.77 15.00 -13.79
N ALA A 377 -19.79 14.23 -13.33
CA ALA A 377 -19.18 13.12 -14.04
C ALA A 377 -19.63 11.75 -13.52
N CYS A 378 -19.71 10.78 -14.42
CA CYS A 378 -19.79 9.36 -14.12
C CYS A 378 -18.54 8.65 -14.64
N ALA A 379 -17.75 8.07 -13.75
CA ALA A 379 -16.62 7.21 -14.10
C ALA A 379 -17.00 5.73 -13.99
N SER A 380 -16.52 4.93 -14.93
CA SER A 380 -16.59 3.48 -14.86
C SER A 380 -15.21 2.86 -15.09
N ASP A 381 -14.79 1.99 -14.17
CA ASP A 381 -13.49 1.31 -14.19
C ASP A 381 -13.20 0.50 -15.47
N ALA A 382 -14.25 0.05 -16.16
CA ALA A 382 -14.17 -0.68 -17.41
C ALA A 382 -15.12 -0.11 -18.48
N PHE A 383 -15.17 -0.69 -19.69
CA PHE A 383 -16.07 -0.22 -20.76
C PHE A 383 -17.52 -0.65 -20.54
N TYR A 384 -18.50 0.16 -20.94
CA TYR A 384 -19.91 -0.25 -20.95
C TYR A 384 -20.17 -1.20 -22.13
N PRO A 385 -20.68 -2.41 -21.89
CA PRO A 385 -20.94 -3.36 -22.98
C PRO A 385 -22.21 -3.03 -23.77
N PHE A 386 -23.17 -2.31 -23.16
CA PHE A 386 -24.48 -2.03 -23.73
C PHE A 386 -24.95 -0.59 -23.39
N PRO A 387 -25.91 -0.03 -24.17
CA PRO A 387 -26.48 1.30 -23.92
C PRO A 387 -27.19 1.50 -22.58
N ASP A 388 -27.65 0.43 -21.93
CA ASP A 388 -28.37 0.50 -20.64
C ASP A 388 -27.56 1.20 -19.55
N GLY A 389 -26.26 0.94 -19.45
CA GLY A 389 -25.36 1.62 -18.53
C GLY A 389 -25.20 3.11 -18.84
N ILE A 390 -25.23 3.48 -20.11
CA ILE A 390 -25.20 4.90 -20.54
C ILE A 390 -26.50 5.60 -20.16
N HIS A 391 -27.64 4.96 -20.40
CA HIS A 391 -28.93 5.48 -19.98
C HIS A 391 -29.01 5.63 -18.47
N ALA A 392 -28.54 4.64 -17.69
CA ALA A 392 -28.51 4.71 -16.24
C ALA A 392 -27.62 5.86 -15.72
N ALA A 393 -26.44 6.06 -16.31
CA ALA A 393 -25.56 7.18 -15.96
C ALA A 393 -26.21 8.54 -16.29
N ALA A 394 -26.85 8.65 -17.46
CA ALA A 394 -27.56 9.86 -17.88
C ALA A 394 -28.78 10.14 -16.98
N ASP A 395 -29.57 9.11 -16.64
CA ASP A 395 -30.74 9.22 -15.76
C ASP A 395 -30.34 9.55 -14.31
N ALA A 396 -29.12 9.21 -13.89
CA ALA A 396 -28.50 9.66 -12.64
C ALA A 396 -27.96 11.11 -12.71
N GLY A 397 -28.09 11.78 -13.86
CA GLY A 397 -27.76 13.18 -14.05
C GLY A 397 -26.32 13.46 -14.49
N ALA A 398 -25.57 12.47 -14.99
CA ALA A 398 -24.22 12.71 -15.50
C ALA A 398 -24.23 13.63 -16.73
N ALA A 399 -23.42 14.70 -16.71
CA ALA A 399 -23.15 15.55 -17.88
C ALA A 399 -22.01 14.99 -18.74
N ILE A 400 -21.10 14.24 -18.12
CA ILE A 400 -19.98 13.55 -18.78
C ILE A 400 -19.83 12.13 -18.25
N ILE A 401 -19.51 11.18 -19.13
CA ILE A 401 -19.15 9.81 -18.80
C ILE A 401 -17.68 9.58 -19.20
N VAL A 402 -16.86 9.07 -18.28
CA VAL A 402 -15.48 8.65 -18.53
C VAL A 402 -15.35 7.14 -18.36
N GLN A 403 -14.79 6.49 -19.37
CA GLN A 403 -14.59 5.04 -19.42
C GLN A 403 -13.38 4.68 -20.31
N PRO A 404 -12.89 3.44 -20.32
CA PRO A 404 -11.78 3.05 -21.20
C PRO A 404 -12.10 3.09 -22.70
N GLY A 405 -13.33 2.70 -23.07
CA GLY A 405 -13.65 2.30 -24.44
C GLY A 405 -13.09 0.92 -24.79
N GLY A 406 -13.18 0.53 -26.06
CA GLY A 406 -12.71 -0.76 -26.59
C GLY A 406 -13.77 -1.88 -26.59
N SER A 407 -15.05 -1.54 -26.44
CA SER A 407 -16.14 -2.51 -26.57
C SER A 407 -16.51 -2.72 -28.04
N VAL A 408 -16.93 -3.94 -28.39
CA VAL A 408 -17.62 -4.18 -29.68
C VAL A 408 -18.94 -3.39 -29.78
N GLY A 409 -19.47 -2.92 -28.64
CA GLY A 409 -20.68 -2.10 -28.54
C GLY A 409 -20.44 -0.58 -28.48
N ASP A 410 -19.20 -0.10 -28.66
CA ASP A 410 -18.87 1.33 -28.47
C ASP A 410 -19.71 2.25 -29.37
N GLU A 411 -19.96 1.90 -30.63
CA GLU A 411 -20.80 2.72 -31.51
C GLU A 411 -22.22 2.93 -30.94
N GLN A 412 -22.79 1.89 -30.30
CA GLN A 412 -24.12 1.96 -29.71
C GLN A 412 -24.12 2.78 -28.42
N THR A 413 -23.08 2.67 -27.59
CA THR A 413 -22.97 3.44 -26.34
C THR A 413 -22.69 4.92 -26.61
N ILE A 414 -21.88 5.23 -27.62
CA ILE A 414 -21.65 6.60 -28.10
C ILE A 414 -22.94 7.21 -28.64
N ALA A 415 -23.68 6.47 -29.49
CA ALA A 415 -24.98 6.91 -30.00
C ALA A 415 -25.97 7.20 -28.86
N ALA A 416 -26.06 6.30 -27.88
CA ALA A 416 -26.91 6.48 -26.69
C ALA A 416 -26.52 7.72 -25.86
N ALA A 417 -25.23 8.04 -25.75
CA ALA A 417 -24.77 9.24 -25.06
C ALA A 417 -25.12 10.51 -25.84
N ASN A 418 -24.92 10.51 -27.16
CA ASN A 418 -25.31 11.60 -28.05
C ASN A 418 -26.83 11.87 -28.00
N GLU A 419 -27.65 10.82 -28.03
CA GLU A 419 -29.12 10.94 -27.92
C GLU A 419 -29.56 11.59 -26.60
N ARG A 420 -28.82 11.34 -25.52
CA ARG A 420 -29.08 11.92 -24.19
C ARG A 420 -28.37 13.27 -23.97
N GLY A 421 -27.57 13.74 -24.92
CA GLY A 421 -26.79 14.98 -24.81
C GLY A 421 -25.70 14.91 -23.73
N VAL A 422 -25.17 13.72 -23.46
CA VAL A 422 -24.10 13.48 -22.47
C VAL A 422 -22.76 13.44 -23.19
N ALA A 423 -21.76 14.16 -22.69
CA ALA A 423 -20.41 14.05 -23.22
C ALA A 423 -19.80 12.69 -22.81
N MET A 424 -19.00 12.08 -23.67
CA MET A 424 -18.31 10.83 -23.35
C MET A 424 -16.85 10.92 -23.73
N VAL A 425 -16.01 10.41 -22.84
CA VAL A 425 -14.56 10.40 -22.98
C VAL A 425 -14.02 8.98 -22.82
N PHE A 426 -13.15 8.59 -23.74
CA PHE A 426 -12.40 7.35 -23.69
C PHE A 426 -10.97 7.59 -23.20
N THR A 427 -10.57 6.86 -22.16
CA THR A 427 -9.22 6.92 -21.58
C THR A 427 -8.24 5.96 -22.25
N GLY A 428 -8.73 4.88 -22.89
CA GLY A 428 -7.90 3.79 -23.41
C GLY A 428 -7.33 2.86 -22.34
N GLU A 429 -7.66 3.08 -21.06
CA GLU A 429 -7.07 2.39 -19.91
C GLU A 429 -8.16 1.82 -19.01
N ARG A 430 -8.07 0.55 -18.63
CA ARG A 430 -9.03 -0.13 -17.73
C ARG A 430 -8.46 -0.29 -16.32
N GLN A 431 -9.27 -0.01 -15.29
CA GLN A 431 -8.86 0.03 -13.88
C GLN A 431 -9.53 -1.03 -13.01
N PHE A 432 -9.45 -2.31 -13.40
CA PHE A 432 -10.00 -3.36 -12.54
C PHE A 432 -9.21 -3.55 -11.25
N LEU A 433 -9.93 -3.63 -10.13
CA LEU A 433 -9.41 -3.87 -8.79
C LEU A 433 -10.25 -4.94 -8.09
N HIS A 434 -9.60 -5.95 -7.52
CA HIS A 434 -10.26 -7.11 -6.90
C HIS A 434 -9.63 -7.50 -5.58
#